data_AF-A0A930RU89-F1
#
_entry.id   AF-A0A930RU89-F1
#
_cell.length_a   1.000
_cell.length_b   1.000
_cell.length_c   1.000
_cell.angle_alpha   90.00
_cell.angle_beta   90.00
_cell.angle_gamma   90.00
#
_symmetry.space_group_name_H-M   'P 1'
#
loop_
_entity.id
_entity.type
_entity.pdbx_description
1 polymer ?
#
loop_
_entity_poly.entity_id
_entity_poly.type
_entity_poly.pdbx_seq_one_letter_code
_entity_poly.pdbx_strand_id
1 'polypeptide(L)'
;STIEANKRFFEKEEDVPRYAYSMGLQSIMDAKEIVLIAFGPKKIHAIKGLVEGPITEEVPASILQKHPKVTVICDEAAAALLTK
;
A
#
# COMPACT_ATOMS: atom_id res chain seq x y z
N SER A 1 3.10 -3.36 -12.97
CA SER A 1 4.26 -3.73 -12.09
C SER A 1 4.91 -2.48 -11.48
N THR A 2 5.69 -2.58 -10.40
CA THR A 2 6.51 -1.45 -9.87
C THR A 2 7.46 -0.90 -10.93
N ILE A 3 8.03 -1.79 -11.75
CA ILE A 3 8.90 -1.41 -12.88
C ILE A 3 8.13 -0.53 -13.88
N GLU A 4 6.96 -0.99 -14.30
CA GLU A 4 6.09 -0.28 -15.25
C GLU A 4 5.60 1.08 -14.70
N ALA A 5 5.26 1.15 -13.41
CA ALA A 5 4.83 2.39 -12.77
C ALA A 5 5.96 3.44 -12.70
N ASN A 6 7.21 2.98 -12.55
CA ASN A 6 8.38 3.84 -12.45
C ASN A 6 9.03 4.16 -13.79
N LYS A 7 8.70 3.43 -14.87
CA LYS A 7 9.24 3.64 -16.23
C LYS A 7 9.18 5.10 -16.70
N ARG A 8 8.15 5.85 -16.30
CA ARG A 8 7.99 7.29 -16.62
C ARG A 8 9.13 8.19 -16.13
N PHE A 9 9.97 7.71 -15.20
CA PHE A 9 11.09 8.46 -14.64
C PHE A 9 12.43 8.13 -15.31
N PHE A 10 12.45 7.24 -16.30
CA PHE A 10 13.66 6.76 -16.98
C PHE A 10 13.49 6.87 -18.51
N GLU A 11 14.59 7.10 -19.23
CA GLU A 11 14.56 7.20 -20.69
C GLU A 11 14.29 5.84 -21.34
N LYS A 12 14.82 4.75 -20.74
CA LYS A 12 14.61 3.38 -21.18
C LYS A 12 14.15 2.51 -20.02
N GLU A 13 13.37 1.48 -20.34
CA GLU A 13 12.92 0.49 -19.35
C GLU A 13 14.09 -0.29 -18.72
N GLU A 14 15.15 -0.45 -19.49
CA GLU A 14 16.41 -1.10 -19.11
C GLU A 14 17.05 -0.43 -17.90
N ASP A 15 16.86 0.88 -17.77
CA ASP A 15 17.47 1.71 -16.74
C ASP A 15 16.69 1.64 -15.41
N VAL A 16 15.50 1.04 -15.40
CA VAL A 16 14.69 0.90 -14.18
C VAL A 16 15.33 -0.15 -13.27
N PRO A 17 15.72 0.20 -12.02
CA PRO A 17 16.34 -0.75 -11.10
C PRO A 17 15.47 -1.98 -10.84
N ARG A 18 16.09 -3.17 -10.87
CA ARG A 18 15.41 -4.46 -10.63
C ARG A 18 15.45 -4.94 -9.18
N TYR A 19 16.24 -4.27 -8.35
CA TYR A 19 16.40 -4.57 -6.92
C TYR A 19 16.28 -3.27 -6.13
N ALA A 20 15.76 -3.38 -4.91
CA ALA A 20 15.63 -2.27 -3.97
C ALA A 20 15.90 -2.77 -2.56
N TYR A 21 16.51 -1.91 -1.73
CA TYR A 21 16.55 -2.11 -0.29
C TYR A 21 15.24 -1.60 0.30
N SER A 22 14.53 -2.44 1.03
CA SER A 22 13.25 -2.11 1.66
C SER A 22 13.29 -2.46 3.14
N MET A 23 12.55 -1.68 3.94
CA MET A 23 12.19 -2.11 5.28
C MET A 23 11.29 -3.34 5.20
N GLY A 24 11.46 -4.26 6.16
CA GLY A 24 10.56 -5.38 6.34
C GLY A 24 9.26 -4.96 7.01
N LEU A 25 8.21 -5.78 6.86
CA LEU A 25 6.91 -5.52 7.49
C LEU A 25 7.00 -5.42 9.01
N GLN A 26 7.80 -6.27 9.66
CA GLN A 26 8.00 -6.20 11.11
C GLN A 26 8.52 -4.81 11.54
N SER A 27 9.55 -4.29 10.85
CA SER A 27 10.12 -2.99 11.17
C SER A 27 9.13 -1.83 10.96
N ILE A 28 8.20 -1.96 10.00
CA ILE A 28 7.11 -0.99 9.81
C ILE A 28 6.11 -1.09 10.97
N MET A 29 5.78 -2.31 11.40
CA MET A 29 4.85 -2.58 12.51
C MET A 29 5.40 -2.21 13.89
N ASP A 30 6.72 -2.03 14.02
CA ASP A 30 7.36 -1.55 15.25
C ASP A 30 7.23 -0.02 15.44
N ALA A 31 6.67 0.70 14.46
CA ALA A 31 6.40 2.12 14.57
C ALA A 31 5.43 2.42 15.73
N LYS A 32 5.50 3.63 16.30
CA LYS A 32 4.52 4.06 17.33
C LYS A 32 3.17 4.42 16.72
N GLU A 33 3.18 4.85 15.45
CA GLU A 33 2.03 5.33 14.71
C GLU A 33 2.32 5.19 13.22
N ILE A 34 1.31 4.76 12.46
CA ILE A 34 1.40 4.60 11.01
C ILE A 34 0.33 5.47 10.34
N VAL A 35 0.76 6.32 9.41
CA VAL A 35 -0.15 7.08 8.55
C VAL A 35 -0.02 6.53 7.13
N LEU A 36 -1.09 5.93 6.62
CA LEU A 36 -1.18 5.42 5.27
C LEU A 36 -2.01 6.36 4.41
N ILE A 37 -1.47 6.75 3.26
CA ILE A 37 -2.12 7.68 2.33
C ILE A 37 -2.33 6.98 0.98
N ALA A 38 -3.56 6.99 0.48
CA ALA A 38 -3.90 6.34 -0.79
C ALA A 38 -4.93 7.15 -1.59
N PHE A 39 -4.60 7.48 -2.83
CA PHE A 39 -5.47 8.25 -3.71
C PHE A 39 -5.69 7.54 -5.05
N GLY A 40 -6.90 7.74 -5.59
CA GLY A 40 -7.29 7.34 -6.93
C GLY A 40 -7.85 5.92 -7.04
N PRO A 41 -8.60 5.66 -8.14
CA PRO A 41 -9.39 4.44 -8.30
C PRO A 41 -8.54 3.16 -8.40
N LYS A 42 -7.27 3.28 -8.79
CA LYS A 42 -6.33 2.14 -8.85
C LYS A 42 -6.04 1.52 -7.47
N LYS A 43 -6.43 2.18 -6.37
CA LYS A 43 -6.19 1.74 -4.99
C LYS A 43 -7.41 1.09 -4.33
N ILE A 44 -8.57 1.13 -4.99
CA ILE A 44 -9.85 0.65 -4.44
C ILE A 44 -9.77 -0.75 -3.81
N HIS A 45 -9.29 -1.75 -4.57
CA HIS A 45 -9.24 -3.12 -4.07
C HIS A 45 -8.22 -3.29 -2.94
N ALA A 46 -7.10 -2.55 -2.99
CA ALA A 46 -6.10 -2.59 -1.93
C ALA A 46 -6.64 -1.97 -0.63
N ILE A 47 -7.38 -0.86 -0.71
CA ILE A 47 -8.01 -0.22 0.44
C ILE A 47 -9.12 -1.08 1.03
N LYS A 48 -9.98 -1.68 0.18
CA LYS A 48 -10.97 -2.65 0.67
C LYS A 48 -10.32 -3.83 1.40
N GLY A 49 -9.30 -4.44 0.78
CA GLY A 49 -8.58 -5.57 1.38
C GLY A 49 -7.89 -5.19 2.68
N LEU A 50 -7.34 -3.98 2.77
CA LEU A 50 -6.71 -3.44 3.97
C LEU A 50 -7.69 -3.23 5.11
N VAL A 51 -8.88 -2.66 4.85
CA VAL A 51 -9.82 -2.23 5.91
C VAL A 51 -10.81 -3.33 6.30
N GLU A 52 -11.23 -4.15 5.35
CA GLU A 52 -12.34 -5.11 5.51
C GLU A 52 -11.96 -6.55 5.16
N GLY A 53 -10.83 -6.75 4.49
CA GLY A 53 -10.36 -8.08 4.09
C GLY A 53 -9.68 -8.86 5.22
N PRO A 54 -9.44 -10.17 5.01
CA PRO A 54 -8.64 -10.96 5.93
C PRO A 54 -7.17 -10.53 5.88
N ILE A 55 -6.46 -10.79 6.98
CA ILE A 55 -5.01 -10.58 7.03
C ILE A 55 -4.32 -11.69 6.22
N THR A 56 -3.63 -11.29 5.15
CA THR A 56 -3.02 -12.22 4.18
C THR A 56 -1.78 -11.62 3.52
N GLU A 57 -0.86 -12.48 3.08
CA GLU A 57 0.36 -12.09 2.35
C GLU A 57 0.07 -11.56 0.94
N GLU A 58 -1.07 -11.95 0.35
CA GLU A 58 -1.53 -11.42 -0.95
C GLU A 58 -1.89 -9.92 -0.88
N VAL A 59 -2.23 -9.43 0.31
CA VAL A 59 -2.50 -8.02 0.59
C VAL A 59 -1.65 -7.62 1.80
N PRO A 60 -0.33 -7.37 1.63
CA PRO A 60 0.58 -7.16 2.76
C PRO A 60 0.12 -6.06 3.72
N ALA A 61 -0.54 -5.02 3.20
CA ALA A 61 -1.03 -3.91 4.00
C ALA A 61 -2.21 -4.28 4.94
N SER A 62 -2.82 -5.46 4.77
CA SER A 62 -3.82 -5.99 5.70
C SER A 62 -3.25 -6.24 7.11
N ILE A 63 -1.94 -6.45 7.24
CA ILE A 63 -1.29 -6.62 8.56
C ILE A 63 -1.45 -5.37 9.45
N LEU A 64 -1.63 -4.19 8.85
CA LEU A 64 -1.82 -2.94 9.57
C LEU A 64 -3.07 -2.96 10.45
N GLN A 65 -4.05 -3.84 10.17
CA GLN A 65 -5.20 -4.08 11.06
C GLN A 65 -4.79 -4.53 12.47
N LYS A 66 -3.59 -5.11 12.65
CA LYS A 66 -3.06 -5.52 13.96
C LYS A 66 -2.31 -4.41 14.69
N HIS A 67 -1.97 -3.31 14.01
CA HIS A 67 -1.19 -2.25 14.62
C HIS A 67 -2.10 -1.39 15.51
N PRO A 68 -1.69 -1.08 16.76
CA PRO A 68 -2.57 -0.42 17.73
C PRO A 68 -2.94 1.03 17.33
N LYS A 69 -2.16 1.67 16.46
CA LYS A 69 -2.37 3.06 16.04
C LYS A 69 -2.10 3.29 14.55
N VAL A 70 -3.14 3.21 13.73
CA VAL A 70 -3.07 3.45 12.28
C VAL A 70 -4.10 4.50 11.87
N THR A 71 -3.68 5.44 11.03
CA THR A 71 -4.57 6.37 10.35
C THR A 71 -4.48 6.13 8.86
N VAL A 72 -5.64 5.90 8.22
CA VAL A 72 -5.73 5.74 6.76
C VAL A 72 -6.42 6.96 6.19
N ILE A 73 -5.72 7.68 5.31
CA ILE A 73 -6.23 8.85 4.60
C ILE A 73 -6.40 8.45 3.14
N CYS A 74 -7.62 8.54 2.62
CA CYS A 74 -7.91 8.23 1.23
C CYS A 74 -8.97 9.16 0.63
N ASP A 75 -8.97 9.28 -0.70
CA ASP A 75 -10.02 9.99 -1.41
C ASP A 75 -11.26 9.10 -1.62
N GLU A 76 -12.38 9.72 -1.99
CA GLU A 76 -13.63 9.02 -2.27
C GLU A 76 -13.44 7.94 -3.35
N ALA A 77 -12.62 8.23 -4.37
CA ALA A 77 -12.33 7.29 -5.44
C ALA A 77 -11.65 6.01 -4.92
N ALA A 78 -10.69 6.10 -3.99
CA ALA A 78 -10.06 4.93 -3.38
C ALA A 78 -10.95 4.24 -2.31
N ALA A 79 -11.87 4.99 -1.69
CA ALA A 79 -12.81 4.49 -0.69
C ALA A 79 -14.09 3.86 -1.28
N ALA A 80 -14.29 3.93 -2.60
CA ALA A 80 -15.57 3.62 -3.26
C ALA A 80 -16.16 2.23 -3.02
N LEU A 81 -15.37 1.24 -2.56
CA LEU A 81 -15.84 -0.10 -2.21
C LEU A 81 -15.88 -0.39 -0.70
N LEU A 82 -15.60 0.60 0.14
CA LEU A 82 -15.77 0.46 1.58
C LEU A 82 -17.24 0.46 1.95
N THR A 83 -17.58 -0.35 2.93
CA THR A 83 -18.96 -0.58 3.41
C THR A 83 -19.14 -0.21 4.87
N LYS A 84 -18.05 0.13 5.57
CA LYS A 84 -18.03 0.66 6.93
C LYS A 84 -18.03 2.18 6.96
#